data_AF-A0A803LZK7-F1
#
_entry.id   AF-A0A803LZK7-F1
#
_cell.length_a   1.000
_cell.length_b   1.000
_cell.length_c   1.000
_cell.angle_alpha   90.00
_cell.angle_beta   90.00
_cell.angle_gamma   90.00
#
_symmetry.space_group_name_H-M   'P 1'
#
loop_
_entity.id
_entity.type
_entity.pdbx_description
1 polymer ?
#
loop_
_entity_poly.entity_id
_entity_poly.type
_entity_poly.pdbx_seq_one_letter_code
_entity_poly.pdbx_strand_id
1 'polypeptide(L)' 'MEGSEEKNSVSLEDLKLKMADFAKERDWDQFHSPRNLLLALVGEVGELSEIFQWKGRCQEDYQVGRKKRSNI' A
#
# COMPACT_ATOMS: atom_id res chain seq x y z
N MET A 1 19.55 -26.65 19.14
CA MET A 1 19.93 -25.71 18.06
C MET A 1 18.68 -25.44 17.27
N GLU A 2 17.96 -24.40 17.63
CA GLU A 2 16.79 -23.93 16.87
C GLU A 2 17.06 -22.45 16.64
N GLY A 3 17.30 -22.12 15.37
CA GLY A 3 17.72 -20.80 14.93
C GLY A 3 16.65 -19.78 15.25
N SER A 4 17.07 -18.74 15.95
CA SER A 4 16.34 -17.51 16.19
C SER A 4 15.84 -16.90 14.89
N GLU A 5 14.54 -17.00 14.62
CA GLU A 5 13.84 -15.99 13.83
C GLU A 5 13.70 -14.73 14.69
N GLU A 6 14.81 -14.00 14.88
CA GLU A 6 14.71 -12.59 15.25
C GLU A 6 14.02 -11.88 14.09
N LYS A 7 12.70 -11.68 14.22
CA LYS A 7 11.98 -10.69 13.42
C LYS A 7 12.76 -9.40 13.57
N ASN A 8 13.40 -8.95 12.50
CA ASN A 8 14.05 -7.65 12.41
C ASN A 8 12.96 -6.58 12.60
N SER A 9 12.67 -6.23 13.86
CA SER A 9 11.57 -5.36 14.22
C SER A 9 12.00 -3.93 13.91
N VAL A 10 11.61 -3.43 12.75
CA VAL A 10 11.82 -2.02 12.40
C VAL A 10 11.00 -1.18 13.37
N SER A 11 11.67 -0.34 14.17
CA SER A 11 10.98 0.60 15.05
C SER A 11 10.56 1.85 14.29
N LEU A 12 9.60 2.60 14.85
CA LEU A 12 9.22 3.90 14.30
C LEU A 12 10.38 4.91 14.32
N GLU A 13 11.24 4.82 15.33
CA GLU A 13 12.42 5.69 15.41
C GLU A 13 13.41 5.36 14.28
N ASP A 14 13.64 4.07 14.01
CA ASP A 14 14.51 3.64 12.90
C ASP A 14 13.98 4.14 11.55
N LEU A 15 12.65 4.07 11.35
CA LEU A 15 12.03 4.54 10.11
C LEU A 15 12.14 6.05 9.95
N LYS A 16 11.90 6.80 11.04
CA LYS A 16 12.02 8.26 11.05
C LYS A 16 13.45 8.70 10.73
N LEU A 17 14.45 8.06 11.32
CA LEU A 17 15.86 8.35 11.04
C LEU A 17 16.20 8.09 9.56
N LYS A 18 15.80 6.93 9.02
CA LYS A 18 15.99 6.61 7.60
C LYS A 18 15.32 7.61 6.66
N MET A 19 14.10 8.06 6.98
CA MET A 19 13.41 9.09 6.20
C MET A 19 14.11 10.45 6.26
N ALA A 20 14.63 10.83 7.43
CA ALA A 20 15.36 12.07 7.61
C ALA A 20 16.68 12.07 6.81
N ASP A 21 17.44 10.96 6.87
CA ASP A 21 18.67 10.81 6.09
C ASP A 21 18.39 10.88 4.59
N PHE A 22 17.36 10.17 4.12
CA PHE A 22 16.94 10.18 2.71
C PHE A 22 16.56 11.58 2.21
N ALA A 23 15.85 12.35 3.02
CA ALA A 23 15.42 13.70 2.69
C ALA A 23 16.62 14.67 2.65
N LYS A 24 17.50 14.57 3.65
CA LYS A 24 18.69 15.40 3.78
C LYS A 24 19.66 15.22 2.62
N GLU A 25 19.90 13.97 2.19
CA GLU A 25 20.75 13.67 1.02
C GLU A 25 20.28 14.36 -0.27
N ARG A 26 18.99 14.69 -0.36
CA ARG A 26 18.34 15.31 -1.52
C ARG A 26 18.03 16.79 -1.33
N ASP A 27 18.40 17.36 -0.18
CA ASP A 27 18.04 18.72 0.22
C ASP A 27 16.51 18.96 0.18
N TRP A 28 15.73 17.94 0.55
CA TRP A 28 14.26 17.98 0.51
C TRP A 28 13.62 18.55 1.76
N ASP A 29 14.40 18.84 2.81
CA ASP A 29 13.91 19.43 4.06
C ASP A 29 13.14 20.74 3.82
N GLN A 30 13.48 21.50 2.78
CA GLN A 30 12.77 22.72 2.36
C GLN A 30 11.30 22.48 1.97
N PHE A 31 10.95 21.27 1.54
CA PHE A 31 9.58 20.89 1.14
C PHE A 31 8.80 20.22 2.27
N HIS A 32 9.45 19.85 3.38
CA HIS A 32 8.84 19.14 4.52
C HIS A 32 8.11 20.06 5.50
N SER A 33 7.35 21.03 4.99
CA SER A 33 6.41 21.77 5.83
C SER A 33 5.27 20.83 6.30
N PRO A 34 4.68 21.04 7.49
CA PRO A 34 3.59 20.20 7.99
C PRO A 34 2.42 20.07 7.01
N ARG A 35 2.11 21.14 6.27
CA ARG A 35 1.06 21.14 5.24
C ARG A 35 1.41 20.24 4.06
N ASN A 36 2.64 20.32 3.56
CA ASN A 36 3.07 19.53 2.40
C ASN A 36 3.09 18.04 2.73
N LEU A 37 3.61 17.68 3.91
CA LEU A 37 3.62 16.29 4.38
C LEU A 37 2.19 15.74 4.54
N LEU A 38 1.26 16.55 5.06
CA LEU A 38 -0.16 16.16 5.14
C LEU A 38 -0.75 15.91 3.75
N LEU A 39 -0.50 16.80 2.78
CA LEU A 39 -1.03 16.63 1.42
C LEU A 39 -0.41 15.43 0.70
N ALA A 40 0.90 15.17 0.90
CA ALA A 40 1.55 13.97 0.38
C ALA A 40 0.91 12.70 0.95
N LEU A 41 0.68 12.64 2.27
CA LEU A 41 -0.02 11.53 2.92
C LEU A 41 -1.42 11.31 2.35
N VAL A 42 -2.17 12.38 2.11
CA VAL A 42 -3.51 12.29 1.48
C VAL A 42 -3.41 11.69 0.06
N GLY A 43 -2.37 12.03 -0.70
CA GLY A 43 -2.07 11.42 -2.00
C GLY A 43 -1.88 9.90 -1.90
N GLU A 44 -1.02 9.44 -0.99
CA GLU A 44 -0.77 8.01 -0.73
C GLU A 44 -2.04 7.26 -0.31
N VAL A 45 -2.90 7.89 0.50
CA VAL A 45 -4.21 7.32 0.85
C VAL A 45 -5.13 7.23 -0.36
N GLY A 46 -5.05 8.19 -1.28
CA GLY A 46 -5.73 8.15 -2.58
C GLY A 46 -5.26 6.97 -3.42
N GLU A 47 -3.96 6.80 -3.60
CA GLU A 47 -3.36 5.66 -4.33
C GLU A 47 -3.75 4.32 -3.71
N LEU A 48 -3.73 4.22 -2.37
CA LEU A 48 -4.22 3.04 -1.67
C LEU A 48 -5.70 2.77 -1.99
N SER A 49 -6.53 3.83 -2.04
CA SER A 49 -7.96 3.71 -2.37
C SER A 49 -8.19 3.21 -3.79
N GLU A 50 -7.33 3.57 -4.75
CA GLU A 50 -7.41 3.09 -6.13
C GLU A 50 -7.27 1.57 -6.26
N ILE A 51 -6.53 0.92 -5.36
CA ILE A 51 -6.40 -0.55 -5.32
C ILE A 51 -7.73 -1.22 -5.00
N PHE A 52 -8.57 -0.56 -4.19
CA PHE A 52 -9.84 -1.11 -3.70
C PHE A 52 -11.06 -0.58 -4.46
N GLN A 53 -10.90 0.48 -5.26
CA GLN A 53 -12.00 1.20 -5.90
C GLN A 53 -12.98 0.28 -6.69
N TRP A 54 -12.48 -0.81 -7.28
CA TRP A 54 -13.28 -1.76 -8.07
C TRP A 54 -13.46 -3.13 -7.43
N LYS A 55 -12.86 -3.38 -6.25
CA LYS A 55 -12.84 -4.71 -5.61
C LYS A 55 -14.17 -5.13 -4.94
N GLY A 56 -15.25 -4.36 -5.13
CA GLY A 56 -16.56 -4.62 -4.52
C GLY A 56 -17.77 -4.60 -5.47
N ARG A 57 -17.59 -4.47 -6.80
CA ARG A 57 -18.72 -4.49 -7.75
C ARG A 57 -18.62 -5.48 -8.90
N CYS A 58 -17.52 -6.22 -9.02
CA CYS A 58 -17.42 -7.35 -9.94
C CYS A 58 -16.77 -8.52 -9.20
N GLN A 59 -17.58 -9.21 -8.41
CA GLN A 59 -17.39 -10.64 -8.21
C GLN A 59 -18.71 -11.34 -8.57
N GLU A 60 -19.08 -11.22 -9.83
CA GLU A 60 -20.00 -12.16 -10.51
C GLU A 60 -19.20 -13.16 -11.37
N ASP A 61 -17.95 -13.44 -10.99
CA ASP A 61 -17.11 -14.40 -11.70
C ASP A 61 -17.10 -15.76 -11.00
N TYR A 62 -18.25 -16.28 -10.55
CA TYR A 62 -18.35 -17.71 -10.24
C TYR A 62 -19.73 -18.30 -10.61
N GLN A 63 -19.69 -19.08 -11.69
CA GLN A 63 -20.63 -20.12 -12.11
C GLN A 63 -21.90 -19.69 -12.90
N VAL A 64 -21.70 -19.16 -14.11
CA VAL A 64 -22.66 -19.46 -15.18
C VAL A 64 -22.52 -20.95 -15.51
N GLY A 65 -23.38 -21.75 -14.88
CA GLY A 65 -23.60 -23.14 -15.23
C GLY A 65 -23.84 -23.25 -16.73
N ARG A 66 -22.83 -23.77 -17.44
CA ARG A 66 -22.94 -24.23 -18.83
C ARG A 66 -23.92 -25.40 -18.86
N LYS A 67 -25.22 -25.14 -18.87
CA LYS A 67 -26.20 -26.15 -19.28
C LYS A 67 -26.24 -26.11 -20.81
N LYS A 68 -25.55 -27.07 -21.44
CA LYS A 68 -25.65 -27.33 -22.86
C LYS A 68 -27.13 -27.35 -23.24
N ARG A 69 -27.54 -26.46 -24.13
CA ARG A 69 -28.80 -26.62 -24.86
C ARG A 69 -28.63 -27.85 -25.72
N SER A 70 -29.19 -28.98 -25.28
CA SER A 70 -29.38 -30.15 -26.13
C SER A 70 -30.59 -29.88 -27.01
N ASN A 71 -30.38 -29.97 -28.32
CA ASN A 71 -31.47 -30.15 -29.27
C ASN A 71 -32.14 -31.52 -29.01
N ILE A 72 -33.42 -31.59 -29.44
CA ILE A 72 -34.38 -32.70 -29.42
C ILE A 72 -35.29 -32.69 -28.19
#